data_AF-A0A8X6RP57-F1
#
_entry.id   AF-A0A8X6RP57-F1
#
_cell.length_a   1.000
_cell.length_b   1.000
_cell.length_c   1.000
_cell.angle_alpha   90.00
_cell.angle_beta   90.00
_cell.angle_gamma   90.00
#
_symmetry.space_group_name_H-M   'P 1'
#
loop_
_entity.id
_entity.type
_entity.pdbx_description
1 polymer ?
#
loop_
_entity_poly.entity_id
_entity_poly.type
_entity_poly.pdbx_seq_one_letter_code
_entity_poly.pdbx_strand_id
1 'polypeptide(L)'
;MLLTDIGEAQVTTIGSFEHEFEIDNENCLLTWHVVPADKSKFEAVIGSDLLEQASISFTKEEVKFNKYENHAQIMQISAENLQQELTCVMLKIVKSRRNLKS
;
A
#
# COMPACT_ATOMS: atom_id res chain seq x y z
N MET A 1 16.36 -4.52 -7.82
CA MET A 1 15.67 -3.60 -6.87
C MET A 1 15.75 -4.18 -5.46
N LEU A 2 15.91 -3.35 -4.43
CA LEU A 2 15.96 -3.80 -3.03
C LEU A 2 14.58 -3.59 -2.39
N LEU A 3 14.01 -4.67 -1.86
CA LEU A 3 12.78 -4.62 -1.06
C LEU A 3 13.17 -4.61 0.42
N THR A 4 12.79 -3.54 1.12
CA THR A 4 13.01 -3.38 2.56
C THR A 4 11.72 -3.71 3.32
N ASP A 5 11.83 -4.14 4.57
CA ASP A 5 10.71 -4.38 5.50
C ASP A 5 9.79 -5.58 5.17
N ILE A 6 10.25 -6.53 4.35
CA ILE A 6 9.56 -7.82 4.18
C ILE A 6 9.89 -8.72 5.37
N GLY A 7 9.08 -8.63 6.43
CA GLY A 7 9.18 -9.51 7.60
C GLY A 7 10.58 -9.52 8.24
N GLU A 8 11.08 -8.33 8.61
CA GLU A 8 12.42 -8.06 9.14
C GLU A 8 13.59 -8.36 8.17
N ALA A 9 13.32 -8.80 6.94
CA ALA A 9 14.34 -9.12 5.95
C ALA A 9 14.48 -8.03 4.87
N GLN A 10 15.72 -7.86 4.41
CA GLN A 10 16.01 -7.14 3.17
C GLN A 10 16.20 -8.15 2.06
N VAL A 11 15.42 -8.02 0.99
CA VAL A 11 15.42 -8.97 -0.13
C VAL A 11 15.82 -8.26 -1.41
N THR A 12 16.86 -8.77 -2.07
CA THR A 12 17.25 -8.31 -3.40
C THR A 12 16.48 -9.09 -4.46
N THR A 13 15.79 -8.38 -5.34
CA THR A 13 15.03 -8.98 -6.46
C THR A 13 15.96 -9.33 -7.62
N ILE A 14 15.69 -10.47 -8.27
CA ILE A 14 16.35 -10.94 -9.50
C ILE A 14 15.76 -10.21 -10.71
N GLY A 15 14.46 -9.90 -10.66
CA GLY A 15 13.74 -9.22 -11.73
C GLY A 15 12.30 -8.95 -11.34
N SER A 16 11.56 -8.32 -12.25
CA SER A 16 10.14 -8.05 -12.09
C SER A 16 9.39 -8.18 -13.41
N PHE A 17 8.11 -8.53 -13.34
CA PHE A 17 7.24 -8.58 -14.50
C PHE A 17 5.80 -8.27 -14.09
N GLU A 18 5.04 -7.68 -15.01
CA GLU A 18 3.60 -7.45 -14.82
C GLU A 18 2.81 -8.62 -15.39
N HIS A 19 1.76 -9.04 -14.68
CA HIS A 19 0.85 -10.06 -15.16
C HIS A 19 -0.55 -9.82 -14.59
N GLU A 20 -1.57 -10.06 -15.43
CA GLU A 20 -2.97 -10.01 -15.03
C GLU A 20 -3.35 -11.34 -14.37
N PHE A 21 -3.94 -11.27 -13.17
CA PHE A 21 -4.44 -12.42 -12.44
C PHE A 21 -5.90 -12.22 -12.05
N GLU A 22 -6.66 -13.30 -12.07
CA GLU A 22 -8.00 -13.33 -11.49
C GLU A 22 -7.90 -13.67 -10.00
N ILE A 23 -8.36 -12.76 -9.14
CA ILE A 23 -8.44 -12.93 -7.68
C ILE A 23 -9.89 -12.68 -7.29
N ASP A 24 -10.54 -13.67 -6.67
CA ASP A 24 -11.96 -13.59 -6.26
C ASP A 24 -12.89 -13.05 -7.36
N ASN A 25 -12.73 -13.59 -8.58
CA ASN A 25 -13.48 -13.20 -9.79
C ASN A 25 -13.17 -11.80 -10.33
N GLU A 26 -12.07 -11.18 -9.90
CA GLU A 26 -11.65 -9.86 -10.34
C GLU A 26 -10.26 -9.91 -10.98
N ASN A 27 -10.14 -9.28 -12.15
CA ASN A 27 -8.85 -9.14 -12.81
C ASN A 27 -8.05 -8.01 -12.18
N CYS A 28 -6.88 -8.33 -11.65
CA CYS A 28 -5.91 -7.38 -11.10
C CYS A 28 -4.62 -7.44 -11.91
N LEU A 29 -4.10 -6.28 -12.30
CA LEU A 29 -2.77 -6.19 -12.89
C LEU A 29 -1.75 -6.06 -11.76
N LEU A 30 -0.91 -7.08 -11.60
CA LEU A 30 0.06 -7.16 -10.52
C LEU A 30 1.48 -7.12 -11.05
N THR A 31 2.34 -6.36 -10.37
CA THR A 31 3.78 -6.42 -10.57
C THR A 31 4.38 -7.47 -9.64
N TRP A 32 4.94 -8.52 -10.21
CA TRP A 32 5.61 -9.58 -9.48
C TRP A 32 7.10 -9.31 -9.40
N HIS A 33 7.67 -9.55 -8.22
CA HIS A 33 9.10 -9.44 -7.99
C HIS A 33 9.69 -10.82 -7.69
N VAL A 34 10.58 -11.30 -8.56
CA VAL A 34 11.25 -12.59 -8.38
C VAL A 34 12.37 -12.43 -7.36
N VAL A 35 12.32 -13.22 -6.30
CA VAL A 35 13.31 -13.20 -5.21
C VAL A 35 14.07 -14.54 -5.13
N PRO A 36 15.36 -14.54 -4.79
CA PRO A 36 16.11 -15.78 -4.57
C PRO A 36 15.47 -16.62 -3.46
N ALA A 37 15.23 -17.91 -3.75
CA ALA A 37 14.49 -18.81 -2.85
C ALA A 37 15.17 -19.04 -1.49
N ASP A 38 16.48 -18.90 -1.42
CA ASP A 38 17.29 -19.04 -0.20
C ASP A 38 17.11 -17.87 0.79
N LYS A 39 16.41 -16.79 0.39
CA LYS A 39 16.23 -15.58 1.20
C LYS A 39 14.80 -15.33 1.68
N SER A 40 13.85 -16.18 1.33
CA SER A 40 12.43 -15.93 1.60
C SER A 40 11.86 -16.91 2.62
N LYS A 41 11.42 -16.38 3.77
CA LYS A 41 10.64 -17.13 4.78
C LYS A 41 9.15 -17.19 4.47
N PHE A 42 8.72 -16.59 3.36
CA PHE A 42 7.33 -16.38 3.01
C PHE A 42 7.06 -16.95 1.62
N GLU A 43 5.89 -17.55 1.44
CA GLU A 43 5.44 -18.16 0.18
C GLU A 43 4.96 -17.09 -0.81
N ALA A 44 4.35 -16.01 -0.31
CA ALA A 44 3.98 -14.82 -1.07
C ALA A 44 3.93 -13.58 -0.17
N VAL A 45 4.23 -12.41 -0.73
CA VAL A 45 4.10 -11.11 -0.07
C VAL A 45 3.25 -10.23 -0.98
N ILE A 46 2.14 -9.74 -0.45
CA ILE A 46 1.21 -8.87 -1.18
C ILE A 46 1.54 -7.42 -0.81
N GLY A 47 1.83 -6.61 -1.82
CA GLY A 47 2.14 -5.19 -1.65
C GLY A 47 0.89 -4.35 -1.36
N SER A 48 1.11 -3.13 -0.88
CA SER A 48 0.05 -2.15 -0.65
C SER A 48 -0.56 -1.61 -1.94
N ASP A 49 0.12 -1.77 -3.07
CA ASP A 49 -0.38 -1.47 -4.41
C ASP A 49 -1.66 -2.26 -4.75
N LEU A 50 -1.82 -3.47 -4.20
CA LEU A 50 -3.07 -4.21 -4.32
C LEU A 50 -4.23 -3.55 -3.54
N LEU A 51 -3.94 -2.85 -2.43
CA LEU A 51 -4.97 -2.10 -1.67
C LEU A 51 -5.51 -0.89 -2.43
N GLU A 52 -4.77 -0.42 -3.45
CA GLU A 52 -5.25 0.64 -4.35
C GLU A 52 -6.24 0.11 -5.39
N GLN A 53 -6.19 -1.19 -5.69
CA GLN A 53 -7.03 -1.84 -6.71
C GLN A 53 -8.24 -2.57 -6.10
N ALA A 54 -8.09 -3.12 -4.90
CA ALA A 54 -9.15 -3.86 -4.21
C ALA A 54 -9.15 -3.58 -2.70
N SER A 55 -10.35 -3.59 -2.11
CA SER A 55 -10.51 -3.56 -0.66
C SER A 55 -10.35 -4.98 -0.11
N ILE A 56 -9.65 -5.11 1.02
CA ILE A 56 -9.44 -6.41 1.68
C ILE A 56 -10.33 -6.48 2.91
N SER A 57 -11.15 -7.52 3.00
CA SER A 57 -11.93 -7.83 4.20
C SER A 57 -11.44 -9.11 4.85
N PHE A 58 -11.30 -9.07 6.16
CA PHE A 58 -10.87 -10.21 6.98
C PHE A 58 -12.08 -10.79 7.68
N THR A 59 -12.38 -12.05 7.42
CA THR A 59 -13.33 -12.82 8.23
C THR A 59 -12.56 -13.75 9.17
N LYS A 60 -13.27 -14.52 9.99
CA LYS A 60 -12.63 -15.53 10.85
C LYS A 60 -11.98 -16.67 10.06
N GLU A 61 -12.41 -16.89 8.82
CA GLU A 61 -12.10 -18.10 8.04
C GLU A 61 -11.32 -17.78 6.76
N GLU A 62 -11.46 -16.57 6.23
CA GLU A 62 -10.94 -16.19 4.91
C GLU A 62 -10.58 -14.70 4.85
N VAL A 63 -9.70 -14.38 3.91
CA VAL A 63 -9.41 -13.03 3.44
C VAL A 63 -10.09 -12.89 2.08
N LYS A 64 -10.92 -11.84 1.90
CA LYS A 64 -11.65 -11.57 0.67
C LYS A 64 -11.18 -10.28 0.01
N PHE A 65 -10.97 -10.33 -1.30
CA PHE A 65 -10.68 -9.17 -2.13
C PHE A 65 -11.98 -8.70 -2.78
N ASN A 66 -12.40 -7.47 -2.45
CA ASN A 66 -13.60 -6.87 -3.02
C ASN A 66 -13.18 -5.68 -3.86
N LYS A 67 -13.51 -5.70 -5.15
CA LYS A 67 -13.26 -4.57 -6.04
C LYS A 67 -13.93 -3.32 -5.53
N TYR A 68 -13.25 -2.20 -5.66
CA TYR A 68 -13.86 -0.91 -5.42
C TYR A 68 -14.85 -0.59 -6.54
N GLU A 69 -16.15 -0.70 -6.27
CA GLU A 69 -17.19 -0.25 -7.20
C GLU A 69 -17.16 1.27 -7.45
N ASN A 70 -16.39 2.04 -6.67
CA ASN A 70 -16.42 3.49 -6.73
C ASN A 70 -15.05 4.15 -6.50
N HIS A 71 -14.23 4.19 -7.55
CA HIS A 71 -12.96 4.94 -7.60
C HIS A 71 -13.08 6.38 -7.07
N ALA A 72 -14.25 7.03 -7.21
CA ALA A 72 -14.46 8.39 -6.73
C ALA A 72 -14.43 8.50 -5.20
N GLN A 73 -14.88 7.49 -4.47
CA GLN A 73 -14.87 7.49 -3.00
C GLN A 73 -13.45 7.31 -2.44
N ILE A 74 -12.62 6.49 -3.07
CA ILE A 74 -11.20 6.35 -2.68
C ILE A 74 -10.43 7.64 -2.96
N MET A 75 -10.63 8.24 -4.15
CA MET A 75 -10.02 9.53 -4.46
C MET A 75 -10.43 10.60 -3.45
N GLN A 76 -11.68 10.58 -2.99
CA GLN A 76 -12.17 11.49 -1.97
C GLN A 76 -11.50 11.24 -0.61
N ILE A 77 -11.38 9.99 -0.15
CA ILE A 77 -10.68 9.64 1.10
C ILE A 77 -9.19 10.03 1.03
N SER A 78 -8.51 9.75 -0.08
CA SER A 78 -7.11 10.15 -0.29
C SER A 78 -6.93 11.67 -0.31
N ALA A 79 -7.85 12.40 -0.97
CA ALA A 79 -7.83 13.87 -0.96
C ALA A 79 -8.09 14.43 0.45
N GLU A 80 -9.03 13.86 1.20
CA GLU A 80 -9.33 14.24 2.58
C GLU A 80 -8.13 13.98 3.51
N ASN A 81 -7.45 12.83 3.38
CA ASN A 81 -6.23 12.52 4.13
C ASN A 81 -5.09 13.50 3.84
N LEU A 82 -4.86 13.83 2.55
CA LEU A 82 -3.84 14.82 2.15
C LEU A 82 -4.16 16.23 2.70
N GLN A 83 -5.43 16.63 2.69
CA GLN A 83 -5.87 17.90 3.30
C GLN A 83 -5.63 17.92 4.80
N GLN A 84 -5.87 16.79 5.48
CA GLN A 84 -5.65 16.66 6.92
C GLN A 84 -4.16 16.74 7.26
N GLU A 85 -3.29 16.07 6.50
CA GLU A 85 -1.84 16.16 6.69
C GLU A 85 -1.31 17.57 6.45
N LEU A 86 -1.71 18.23 5.36
CA LEU A 86 -1.33 19.61 5.06
C LEU A 86 -1.80 20.57 6.16
N THR A 87 -3.03 20.40 6.64
CA THR A 87 -3.57 21.19 7.75
C THR A 87 -2.74 20.98 9.02
N CYS A 88 -2.36 19.73 9.31
CA CYS A 88 -1.54 19.39 10.46
C CYS A 88 -0.14 20.03 10.38
N VAL A 89 0.48 20.03 9.20
CA VAL A 89 1.77 20.68 8.95
C VAL A 89 1.67 22.20 9.08
N MET A 90 0.64 22.81 8.50
CA MET A 90 0.41 24.26 8.58
C MET A 90 0.21 24.73 10.02
N LEU A 91 -0.56 23.98 10.83
CA LEU A 91 -0.74 24.28 12.25
C LEU A 91 0.57 24.20 13.04
N LYS A 92 1.44 23.22 12.73
CA LYS A 92 2.78 23.13 13.34
C LYS A 92 3.64 24.33 12.98
N ILE A 93 3.66 24.75 11.71
CA ILE A 93 4.43 25.92 11.25
C ILE A 93 3.96 27.21 11.94
N VAL A 94 2.64 27.42 12.03
CA VAL A 94 2.06 28.60 12.69
C VAL A 94 2.39 28.64 14.18
N LYS A 95 2.30 27.49 14.87
CA LYS A 95 2.67 27.38 16.29
C LYS A 95 4.15 27.69 16.52
N SER A 96 5.05 27.12 15.70
CA SER A 96 6.49 27.40 15.79
C SER A 96 6.81 28.88 15.54
N ARG A 97 6.14 29.53 14.57
CA ARG A 97 6.31 30.97 14.30
C ARG A 97 5.78 31.88 15.41
N ARG A 98 4.78 31.45 16.19
CA ARG A 98 4.31 32.19 17.37
C ARG A 98 5.28 32.06 18.55
N ASN A 99 5.86 30.88 18.75
CA ASN A 99 6.85 30.63 19.81
C ASN A 99 8.21 31.30 19.56
N LEU A 100 8.52 31.68 18.32
CA LEU A 100 9.72 32.46 17.96
C LEU A 100 9.54 33.98 18.11
N LYS A 101 8.31 34.45 18.39
CA LYS A 101 7.97 35.88 18.54
C LYS A 101 7.65 36.27 20.00
N SER A 102 7.83 35.36 20.95
CA SER A 102 7.77 35.61 22.41
C SER A 102 9.17 35.62 22.99
#